data_AF-A0A6J4YMS4-F1
#
_entry.id   AF-A0A6J4YMS4-F1
#
_cell.length_a   1.000
_cell.length_b   1.000
_cell.length_c   1.000
_cell.angle_alpha   90.00
_cell.angle_beta   90.00
_cell.angle_gamma   90.00
#
_symmetry.space_group_name_H-M   'P 1'
#
loop_
_entity.id
_entity.type
_entity.pdbx_description
1 polymer ?
#
loop_
_entity_poly.entity_id
_entity_poly.type
_entity_poly.pdbx_seq_one_letter_code
_entity_poly.pdbx_strand_id
1 'polypeptide(L)' 'PWVERFAQKEAHLMTDENQAYLQIGKHFAGHSSVNHSAKEYARGDVHN' A
#
# COMPACT_ATOMS: atom_id res chain seq x y z
N PRO A 1 8.08 -7.66 -9.69
CA PRO A 1 6.61 -7.50 -9.51
C PRO A 1 6.05 -6.61 -10.62
N TRP A 2 4.89 -6.92 -11.22
CA TRP A 2 4.36 -6.11 -12.33
C TRP A 2 3.93 -4.70 -11.91
N VAL A 3 3.65 -4.50 -10.62
CA VAL A 3 3.25 -3.22 -10.02
C VAL A 3 4.24 -2.07 -10.32
N GLU A 4 5.55 -2.31 -10.26
CA GLU A 4 6.59 -1.29 -10.53
C GLU A 4 6.60 -0.79 -11.98
N ARG A 5 6.00 -1.54 -12.91
CA ARG A 5 5.88 -1.12 -14.31
C ARG A 5 4.84 -0.01 -14.47
N PHE A 6 3.84 0.04 -13.59
CA PHE A 6 2.66 0.87 -13.73
C PHE A 6 2.50 1.92 -12.62
N ALA A 7 3.24 1.77 -11.52
CA ALA A 7 3.26 2.72 -10.41
C ALA A 7 4.65 3.35 -10.28
N GLN A 8 4.67 4.64 -9.93
CA GLN A 8 5.90 5.39 -9.71
C GLN A 8 6.55 4.96 -8.39
N LYS A 9 7.89 4.84 -8.36
CA LYS A 9 8.62 4.43 -7.16
C LYS A 9 8.55 5.49 -6.06
N GLU A 10 8.33 6.73 -6.44
CA GLU A 10 8.18 7.88 -5.56
C GLU A 10 6.82 7.92 -4.86
N ALA A 11 5.87 7.06 -5.27
CA ALA A 11 4.54 7.01 -4.67
C ALA A 11 4.53 6.37 -3.27
N HIS A 12 3.51 6.69 -2.49
CA HIS A 12 3.17 5.95 -1.27
C HIS A 12 2.19 4.83 -1.62
N LEU A 13 2.67 3.59 -1.56
CA LEU A 13 1.85 2.41 -1.85
C LEU A 13 0.86 2.15 -0.70
N MET A 14 -0.42 2.02 -1.01
CA MET A 14 -1.47 1.64 -0.06
C MET A 14 -2.01 0.25 -0.41
N THR A 15 -2.06 -0.66 0.56
CA THR A 15 -2.56 -2.05 0.37
C THR A 15 -3.47 -2.49 1.51
N ASP A 16 -4.03 -3.70 1.40
CA ASP A 16 -4.61 -4.40 2.55
C ASP A 16 -3.53 -5.06 3.44
N GLU A 17 -3.95 -5.80 4.48
CA GLU A 17 -3.06 -6.43 5.46
C GLU A 17 -2.28 -7.68 4.97
N ASN A 18 -2.45 -8.10 3.72
CA ASN A 18 -1.80 -9.30 3.21
C ASN A 18 -0.27 -9.14 3.20
N GLN A 19 0.41 -10.11 3.84
CA GLN A 19 1.86 -10.11 4.03
C GLN A 19 2.66 -10.15 2.71
N ALA A 20 2.06 -10.61 1.60
CA ALA A 20 2.68 -10.59 0.29
C ALA A 20 3.10 -9.17 -0.16
N TYR A 21 2.38 -8.14 0.30
CA TYR A 21 2.67 -6.75 -0.07
C TYR A 21 3.89 -6.17 0.63
N LEU A 22 4.37 -6.75 1.74
CA LEU A 22 5.52 -6.24 2.48
C LEU A 22 6.80 -6.21 1.64
N GLN A 23 7.01 -7.19 0.78
CA GLN A 23 8.20 -7.20 -0.09
C GLN A 23 8.03 -6.23 -1.27
N ILE A 24 6.81 -6.06 -1.78
CA ILE A 24 6.51 -5.14 -2.88
C ILE A 24 6.66 -3.69 -2.41
N GLY A 25 6.16 -3.36 -1.20
CA GLY A 25 6.20 -2.02 -0.63
C GLY A 25 7.60 -1.45 -0.43
N LYS A 26 8.63 -2.31 -0.27
CA LYS A 26 10.03 -1.89 -0.15
C LYS A 26 10.57 -1.18 -1.39
N HIS A 27 9.89 -1.30 -2.53
CA HIS A 27 10.32 -0.69 -3.79
C HIS A 27 9.73 0.71 -4.00
N PHE A 28 8.95 1.20 -3.04
CA PHE A 28 8.26 2.49 -3.06
C PHE A 28 8.78 3.42 -1.97
N ALA A 29 8.59 4.73 -2.13
CA ALA A 29 9.02 5.75 -1.17
C ALA A 29 8.30 5.64 0.18
N GLY A 30 7.08 5.10 0.17
CA GLY A 30 6.32 4.77 1.37
C GLY A 30 5.41 3.57 1.12
N HIS A 31 5.11 2.83 2.18
CA HIS A 31 4.13 1.75 2.15
C HIS A 31 3.32 1.75 3.43
N SER A 32 2.00 1.67 3.31
CA SER A 32 1.10 1.46 4.45
C SER A 32 -0.02 0.52 4.05
N SER A 33 -0.58 -0.15 5.04
CA SER A 33 -1.71 -1.06 4.87
C SER A 33 -2.85 -0.71 5.79
N VAL A 34 -4.08 -0.98 5.33
CA VAL A 34 -5.26 -1.05 6.20
C VAL A 34 -5.40 -2.46 6.78
N ASN A 35 -6.12 -2.57 7.90
CA ASN A 35 -6.50 -3.84 8.49
C ASN A 35 -8.01 -4.13 8.31
N HIS A 36 -8.37 -4.81 7.24
CA HIS A 36 -9.73 -5.24 6.95
C HIS A 36 -10.29 -6.22 7.98
N SER A 37 -9.47 -7.08 8.60
CA SER A 37 -9.91 -7.94 9.71
C SER A 37 -10.42 -7.13 10.91
N ALA A 38 -9.88 -5.91 11.08
CA ALA A 38 -10.33 -4.92 12.05
C ALA A 38 -11.38 -3.93 11.49
N LYS A 39 -11.91 -4.18 10.28
CA LYS A 39 -12.87 -3.29 9.57
C LYS A 39 -12.32 -1.88 9.31
N GLU A 40 -11.01 -1.75 9.12
CA GLU A 40 -10.37 -0.52 8.65
C GLU A 40 -10.42 -0.47 7.12
N TYR A 41 -10.95 0.61 6.56
CA TYR A 41 -11.08 0.79 5.10
C TYR A 41 -10.32 2.01 4.56
N ALA A 42 -9.80 2.86 5.44
CA ALA A 42 -9.09 4.07 5.07
C ALA A 42 -8.04 4.42 6.13
N ARG A 43 -6.87 4.89 5.68
CA ARG A 43 -5.75 5.28 6.54
C ARG A 43 -4.99 6.45 5.92
N GLY A 44 -4.60 7.41 6.76
CA GLY A 44 -3.81 8.57 6.33
C GLY A 44 -4.68 9.69 5.76
N ASP A 45 -4.15 10.41 4.77
CA ASP A 45 -4.81 11.54 4.13
C ASP A 45 -5.81 11.04 3.07
N VAL A 46 -7.10 11.06 3.43
CA VAL A 46 -8.21 10.44 2.69
C VAL A 46 -9.19 11.53 2.28
N HIS A 47 -9.55 11.55 0.99
CA HIS A 47 -10.46 12.54 0.40
C HIS A 47 -11.82 11.88 0.10
N ASN A 48 -12.92 12.63 0.19
CA ASN A 48 -14.29 12.16 -0.10
C ASN A 48 -14.74 12.54 -1.52
#